data_AF-A0A6V7PBT8-F1
#
_entry.id   AF-A0A6V7PBT8-F1
#
_cell.length_a   1.000
_cell.length_b   1.000
_cell.length_c   1.000
_cell.angle_alpha   90.00
_cell.angle_beta   90.00
_cell.angle_gamma   90.00
#
_symmetry.space_group_name_H-M   'P 1'
#
loop_
_entity.id
_entity.type
_entity.pdbx_description
1 polymer ?
#
loop_
_entity_poly.entity_id
_entity_poly.type
_entity_poly.pdbx_seq_one_letter_code
_entity_poly.pdbx_strand_id
1 'polypeptide(L)'
;MASHFIVEKNFQRLLRNIYEKFSLPPPRYGITVGSSDQFYAFVDVQVPRCSRFMEVITCWDSPSSDSSLSENEAARAAIETLRNELQFDIRDANYIGKNYFKNLYDSASQKYEDFRNEYEMLKKEHAVLKRFHKSLLDERDRILSDWNEIRASIGKCHNLLAQSDIDSMDAD
;
A
#
# COMPACT_ATOMS: atom_id res chain seq x y z
N MET A 1 -3.33 39.52 -27.73
CA MET A 1 -2.70 38.19 -27.58
C MET A 1 -1.72 38.29 -26.43
N ALA A 2 -2.03 37.72 -25.27
CA ALA A 2 -1.10 37.72 -24.14
C ALA A 2 0.05 36.76 -24.46
N SER A 3 1.27 37.27 -24.58
CA SER A 3 2.47 36.44 -24.72
C SER A 3 2.60 35.60 -23.45
N HIS A 4 2.52 34.28 -23.60
CA HIS A 4 2.78 33.35 -22.51
C HIS A 4 4.24 33.55 -22.06
N PHE A 5 4.44 34.08 -20.85
CA PHE A 5 5.76 34.21 -20.25
C PHE A 5 6.16 32.87 -19.64
N ILE A 6 7.10 32.18 -20.28
CA ILE A 6 7.64 30.90 -19.81
C ILE A 6 8.92 31.19 -19.04
N VAL A 7 8.97 30.83 -17.76
CA VAL A 7 10.19 30.85 -16.96
C VAL A 7 10.78 29.45 -16.99
N GLU A 8 11.87 29.27 -17.73
CA GLU A 8 12.60 28.00 -17.75
C GLU A 8 13.51 27.88 -16.53
N LYS A 9 13.46 26.71 -15.88
CA LYS A 9 14.39 26.37 -14.80
C LYS A 9 15.75 26.00 -15.43
N ASN A 10 16.81 26.64 -14.96
CA ASN A 10 18.18 26.29 -15.32
C ASN A 10 18.69 25.19 -14.38
N PHE A 11 18.60 23.94 -14.83
CA PHE A 11 19.07 22.75 -14.11
C PHE A 11 20.59 22.68 -14.06
N GLN A 12 21.33 23.23 -15.02
CA GLN A 12 22.79 23.28 -14.94
C GLN A 12 23.27 24.07 -13.71
N ARG A 13 22.64 25.21 -13.42
CA ARG A 13 22.94 26.01 -12.22
C ARG A 13 22.55 25.27 -10.94
N LEU A 14 21.40 24.60 -10.96
CA LEU A 14 20.96 23.79 -9.81
C LEU A 14 21.92 22.62 -9.55
N LEU A 15 22.37 21.93 -10.59
CA LEU A 15 23.36 20.86 -10.50
C LEU A 15 24.66 21.39 -9.90
N ARG A 16 25.16 22.54 -10.35
CA ARG A 16 26.36 23.17 -9.78
C ARG A 16 26.19 23.43 -8.27
N ASN A 17 25.07 23.99 -7.84
CA ASN A 17 24.79 24.24 -6.43
C ASN A 17 24.75 22.95 -5.59
N ILE A 18 24.24 21.84 -6.18
CA ILE A 18 24.25 20.53 -5.53
C ILE A 18 25.69 20.05 -5.34
N TYR A 19 26.52 20.14 -6.38
CA TYR A 19 27.92 19.73 -6.32
C TYR A 19 28.73 20.50 -5.28
N GLU A 20 28.56 21.82 -5.24
CA GLU A 20 29.18 22.67 -4.22
C GLU A 20 28.77 22.26 -2.81
N LYS A 21 27.49 21.94 -2.62
CA LYS A 21 26.95 21.55 -1.31
C LYS A 21 27.44 20.18 -0.82
N PHE A 22 27.69 19.25 -1.73
CA PHE A 22 28.23 17.93 -1.43
C PHE A 22 29.75 17.84 -1.58
N SER A 23 30.43 18.97 -1.88
CA SER A 23 31.87 19.03 -2.15
C SER A 23 32.33 18.02 -3.23
N LEU A 24 31.50 17.81 -4.26
CA LEU A 24 31.78 16.88 -5.34
C LEU A 24 32.63 17.54 -6.44
N PRO A 25 33.47 16.78 -7.16
CA PRO A 25 34.21 17.28 -8.32
C PRO A 25 33.26 17.77 -9.41
N PRO A 26 33.53 18.88 -10.12
CA PRO A 26 32.57 19.46 -11.07
C PRO A 26 32.04 18.45 -12.10
N PRO A 27 30.73 18.52 -12.45
CA PRO A 27 30.14 17.67 -13.48
C PRO A 27 30.77 17.98 -14.84
N ARG A 28 30.99 16.94 -15.66
CA ARG A 28 31.52 17.11 -17.01
C ARG A 28 30.40 16.97 -18.02
N TYR A 29 30.27 17.97 -18.88
CA TYR A 29 29.29 17.99 -19.95
C TYR A 29 29.95 17.56 -21.25
N GLY A 30 29.19 16.88 -22.09
CA GLY A 30 29.55 16.65 -23.48
C GLY A 30 28.31 16.66 -24.36
N ILE A 31 28.50 16.99 -25.63
CA ILE A 31 27.45 16.97 -26.66
C ILE A 31 27.95 16.13 -27.82
N THR A 32 27.06 15.29 -28.34
CA THR A 32 27.22 14.59 -29.60
C THR A 32 26.11 15.01 -30.55
N VAL A 33 26.42 15.09 -31.85
CA VAL A 33 25.45 15.40 -32.89
C VAL A 33 25.10 14.10 -33.59
N GLY A 34 23.83 13.72 -33.57
CA GLY A 34 23.33 12.53 -34.24
C GLY A 34 23.20 12.71 -35.75
N SER A 35 22.87 11.64 -36.46
CA SER A 35 22.71 11.61 -37.92
C SER A 35 21.52 12.44 -38.46
N SER A 36 20.73 13.04 -37.57
CA SER A 36 19.49 13.79 -37.89
C SER A 36 19.55 15.27 -37.47
N ASP A 37 20.75 15.86 -37.33
CA ASP A 37 20.98 17.21 -36.79
C ASP A 37 20.35 17.43 -35.39
N GLN A 38 20.20 16.34 -34.64
CA GLN A 38 19.74 16.38 -33.24
C GLN A 38 20.96 16.36 -32.32
N PHE A 39 20.92 17.23 -31.31
CA PHE A 39 21.87 17.26 -30.22
C PHE A 39 21.49 16.22 -29.16
N TYR A 40 22.50 15.50 -28.69
CA TYR A 40 22.45 14.60 -27.55
C TYR A 40 23.51 15.07 -26.56
N ALA A 41 23.09 15.57 -25.42
CA ALA A 41 23.98 15.96 -24.34
C ALA A 41 24.07 14.86 -23.30
N PHE A 42 25.23 14.76 -22.68
CA PHE A 42 25.43 13.94 -21.51
C PHE A 42 26.12 14.72 -20.41
N VAL A 43 25.88 14.28 -19.18
CA VAL A 43 26.58 14.75 -17.99
C VAL A 43 27.16 13.56 -17.26
N ASP A 44 28.48 13.55 -17.10
CA ASP A 44 29.16 12.61 -16.24
C ASP A 44 29.16 13.12 -14.80
N VAL A 45 28.52 12.35 -13.92
CA VAL A 45 28.45 12.62 -12.49
C VAL A 45 29.31 11.66 -11.68
N GLN A 46 30.03 12.18 -10.69
CA GLN A 46 30.86 11.37 -9.81
C GLN A 46 30.10 11.07 -8.51
N VAL A 47 29.88 9.79 -8.24
CA VAL A 47 29.14 9.30 -7.07
C VAL A 47 30.08 8.54 -6.13
N PRO A 48 30.25 8.99 -4.87
CA PRO A 48 31.04 8.25 -3.90
C PRO A 48 30.31 6.98 -3.48
N ARG A 49 30.92 5.80 -3.71
CA ARG A 49 30.39 4.52 -3.19
C ARG A 49 31.02 4.14 -1.86
N CYS A 50 32.29 4.47 -1.68
CA CYS A 50 33.01 4.32 -0.43
C CYS A 50 34.11 5.39 -0.32
N SER A 51 34.82 5.43 0.81
CA SER A 51 35.84 6.46 1.09
C SER A 51 37.00 6.53 0.07
N ARG A 52 37.14 5.54 -0.81
CA ARG A 52 38.24 5.45 -1.79
C ARG A 52 37.78 5.26 -3.24
N PHE A 53 36.48 5.06 -3.47
CA PHE A 53 35.96 4.72 -4.79
C PHE A 53 34.86 5.70 -5.21
N MET A 54 35.12 6.36 -6.32
CA MET A 54 34.16 7.21 -7.03
C MET A 54 33.73 6.47 -8.29
N GLU A 55 32.43 6.26 -8.45
CA GLU A 55 31.86 5.79 -9.71
C GLU A 55 31.50 6.99 -10.59
N VAL A 56 31.76 6.89 -11.89
CA VAL A 56 31.28 7.88 -12.86
C VAL A 56 30.03 7.32 -13.52
N ILE A 57 28.91 8.05 -13.41
CA ILE A 57 27.65 7.71 -14.05
C ILE A 57 27.37 8.74 -15.14
N THR A 58 27.21 8.28 -16.37
CA THR A 58 26.84 9.13 -17.51
C THR A 58 25.33 9.24 -17.61
N CYS A 59 24.81 10.46 -17.52
CA CYS A 59 23.38 10.76 -17.65
C CYS A 59 23.12 11.43 -18.99
N TRP A 60 22.34 10.79 -19.85
CA TRP A 60 21.98 11.29 -21.18
C TRP A 60 20.68 12.08 -21.14
N ASP A 61 20.57 13.05 -22.04
CA ASP A 61 19.33 13.74 -22.32
C ASP A 61 18.41 12.96 -23.29
N SER A 62 17.30 13.62 -23.65
CA SER A 62 16.50 13.24 -24.81
C SER A 62 16.92 14.07 -26.03
N PRO A 63 16.91 13.50 -27.25
CA PRO A 63 17.28 14.22 -28.46
C PRO A 63 16.53 15.54 -28.62
N SER A 64 17.27 16.61 -28.91
CA SER A 64 16.73 17.95 -29.06
C SER A 64 17.33 18.66 -30.27
N SER A 65 16.57 19.55 -30.90
CA SER A 65 17.07 20.46 -31.94
C SER A 65 17.86 21.64 -31.37
N ASP A 66 17.89 21.81 -30.06
CA ASP A 66 18.58 22.88 -29.34
C ASP A 66 19.56 22.26 -28.34
N SER A 67 20.84 22.60 -28.50
CA SER A 67 21.93 22.11 -27.65
C SER A 67 21.82 22.59 -26.21
N SER A 68 21.28 23.78 -25.97
CA SER A 68 21.10 24.31 -24.61
C SER A 68 19.98 23.59 -23.86
N LEU A 69 18.87 23.28 -24.54
CA LEU A 69 17.79 22.46 -23.98
C LEU A 69 18.28 21.04 -23.70
N SER A 70 19.03 20.47 -24.65
CA SER A 70 19.71 19.18 -24.55
C SER A 70 20.58 19.08 -23.29
N GLU A 71 21.51 20.02 -23.08
CA GLU A 71 22.36 20.05 -21.88
C GLU A 71 21.56 20.26 -20.59
N ASN A 72 20.54 21.11 -20.61
CA ASN A 72 19.71 21.38 -19.45
C ASN A 72 18.92 20.13 -19.02
N GLU A 73 18.49 19.33 -19.99
CA GLU A 73 17.81 18.06 -19.76
C GLU A 73 18.77 16.96 -19.28
N ALA A 74 19.99 16.88 -19.83
CA ALA A 74 21.04 16.02 -19.30
C ALA A 74 21.37 16.38 -17.83
N ALA A 75 21.44 17.68 -17.51
CA ALA A 75 21.60 18.14 -16.14
C ALA A 75 20.41 17.75 -15.24
N ARG A 76 19.17 17.82 -15.75
CA ARG A 76 17.98 17.36 -15.03
C ARG A 76 18.08 15.86 -14.69
N ALA A 77 18.47 15.03 -15.65
CA ALA A 77 18.67 13.60 -15.45
C ALA A 77 19.79 13.33 -14.43
N ALA A 78 20.91 14.05 -14.52
CA ALA A 78 22.01 13.98 -13.55
C ALA A 78 21.58 14.33 -12.12
N ILE A 79 20.75 15.37 -11.95
CA ILE A 79 20.18 15.73 -10.65
C ILE A 79 19.32 14.59 -10.11
N GLU A 80 18.49 13.97 -10.94
CA GLU A 80 17.62 12.86 -10.54
C GLU A 80 18.44 11.63 -10.12
N THR A 81 19.48 11.28 -10.86
CA THR A 81 20.44 10.24 -10.49
C THR A 81 21.07 10.54 -9.13
N LEU A 82 21.65 11.72 -8.94
CA LEU A 82 22.28 12.10 -7.68
C LEU A 82 21.30 12.12 -6.50
N ARG A 83 20.06 12.54 -6.75
CA ARG A 83 19.00 12.55 -5.74
C ARG A 83 18.74 11.14 -5.22
N ASN A 84 18.68 10.15 -6.11
CA ASN A 84 18.47 8.75 -5.76
C ASN A 84 19.69 8.17 -5.04
N GLU A 85 20.90 8.49 -5.51
CA GLU A 85 22.15 7.94 -4.97
C GLU A 85 22.53 8.52 -3.60
N LEU A 86 22.36 9.84 -3.41
CA LEU A 86 22.73 10.55 -2.19
C LEU A 86 21.53 10.80 -1.26
N GLN A 87 20.34 10.34 -1.64
CA GLN A 87 19.10 10.41 -0.85
C GLN A 87 18.78 11.81 -0.30
N PHE A 88 18.96 12.85 -1.12
CA PHE A 88 18.56 14.21 -0.74
C PHE A 88 17.25 14.61 -1.40
N ASP A 89 16.70 15.72 -0.94
CA ASP A 89 15.54 16.36 -1.56
C ASP A 89 15.83 17.80 -1.94
N ILE A 90 15.17 18.23 -3.02
CA ILE A 90 15.25 19.60 -3.53
C ILE A 90 14.00 20.33 -3.07
N ARG A 91 14.18 21.36 -2.25
CA ARG A 91 13.11 22.26 -1.81
C ARG A 91 12.73 23.19 -2.96
N ASP A 92 11.75 22.78 -3.76
CA ASP A 92 11.10 23.66 -4.73
C ASP A 92 9.73 24.14 -4.21
N ALA A 93 9.02 24.94 -5.00
CA ALA A 93 7.70 25.46 -4.63
C ALA A 93 6.68 24.35 -4.29
N ASN A 94 6.88 23.15 -4.83
CA ASN A 94 5.98 22.01 -4.63
C ASN A 94 6.46 21.07 -3.51
N TYR A 95 7.66 21.25 -2.97
CA TYR A 95 8.26 20.34 -1.99
C TYR A 95 7.40 20.16 -0.74
N ILE A 96 6.91 21.27 -0.17
CA ILE A 96 6.07 21.24 1.03
C ILE A 96 4.76 20.50 0.74
N GLY A 97 4.11 20.81 -0.39
CA GLY A 97 2.88 20.15 -0.82
C GLY A 97 3.09 18.65 -1.05
N LYS A 98 4.14 18.26 -1.77
CA LYS A 98 4.50 16.86 -2.02
C LYS A 98 4.68 16.09 -0.71
N ASN A 99 5.43 16.65 0.25
CA ASN A 99 5.67 15.98 1.52
C ASN A 99 4.39 15.89 2.37
N TYR A 100 3.58 16.95 2.37
CA TYR A 100 2.27 16.96 3.03
C TYR A 100 1.35 15.85 2.48
N PHE A 101 1.20 15.76 1.15
CA PHE A 101 0.38 14.72 0.52
C PHE A 101 0.94 13.33 0.75
N LYS A 102 2.26 13.15 0.66
CA LYS A 102 2.90 11.86 0.97
C LYS A 102 2.55 11.41 2.38
N ASN A 103 2.72 12.28 3.39
CA ASN A 103 2.40 11.95 4.78
C ASN A 103 0.90 11.62 4.96
N LEU A 104 0.01 12.32 4.26
CA LEU A 104 -1.41 12.00 4.27
C LEU A 104 -1.70 10.62 3.68
N TYR A 105 -1.07 10.27 2.55
CA TYR A 105 -1.19 8.95 1.93
C TYR A 105 -0.65 7.85 2.84
N ASP A 106 0.53 8.04 3.44
CA ASP A 106 1.13 7.07 4.35
C ASP A 106 0.21 6.85 5.59
N SER A 107 -0.35 7.92 6.15
CA SER A 107 -1.31 7.83 7.25
C SER A 107 -2.61 7.13 6.86
N ALA A 108 -3.16 7.42 5.68
CA ALA A 108 -4.36 6.77 5.18
C ALA A 108 -4.12 5.27 4.91
N SER A 109 -2.96 4.92 4.35
CA SER A 109 -2.54 3.55 4.11
C SER A 109 -2.47 2.74 5.42
N GLN A 110 -1.86 3.32 6.46
CA GLN A 110 -1.78 2.67 7.76
C GLN A 110 -3.18 2.41 8.36
N LYS A 111 -4.06 3.41 8.33
CA LYS A 111 -5.45 3.26 8.82
C LYS A 111 -6.22 2.19 8.06
N TYR A 112 -6.00 2.08 6.76
CA TYR A 112 -6.62 1.04 5.94
C TYR A 112 -6.16 -0.36 6.36
N GLU A 113 -4.86 -0.56 6.59
CA GLU A 113 -4.36 -1.85 7.07
C GLU A 113 -4.90 -2.22 8.46
N ASP A 114 -4.97 -1.24 9.37
CA ASP A 114 -5.55 -1.45 10.70
C ASP A 114 -7.02 -1.90 10.60
N PHE A 115 -7.83 -1.17 9.81
CA PHE A 115 -9.23 -1.52 9.57
C PHE A 115 -9.41 -2.89 8.91
N ARG A 116 -8.55 -3.23 7.94
CA ARG A 116 -8.56 -4.53 7.26
C ARG A 116 -8.30 -5.67 8.25
N ASN A 117 -7.37 -5.48 9.18
CA ASN A 117 -7.07 -6.47 10.21
C ASN A 117 -8.24 -6.65 11.19
N GLU A 118 -8.87 -5.55 11.62
CA GLU A 118 -10.07 -5.59 12.46
C GLU A 118 -11.21 -6.35 11.77
N TYR A 119 -11.46 -6.07 10.49
CA TYR A 119 -12.48 -6.75 9.70
C TYR A 119 -12.24 -8.25 9.62
N GLU A 120 -11.00 -8.70 9.38
CA GLU A 120 -10.67 -10.12 9.32
C GLU A 120 -10.82 -10.82 10.68
N MET A 121 -10.55 -10.14 11.79
CA MET A 121 -10.85 -10.66 13.13
C MET A 121 -12.36 -10.82 13.33
N LEU A 122 -13.13 -9.77 13.05
CA LEU A 122 -14.59 -9.78 13.21
C LEU A 122 -15.24 -10.88 12.35
N LYS A 123 -14.74 -11.10 11.13
CA LYS A 123 -15.20 -12.16 10.25
C LYS A 123 -14.98 -13.56 10.84
N LYS A 124 -13.84 -13.79 11.50
CA LYS A 124 -13.56 -15.06 12.20
C LYS A 124 -14.48 -15.24 13.40
N GLU A 125 -14.66 -14.21 14.21
CA GLU A 125 -15.57 -14.23 15.37
C GLU A 125 -17.01 -14.53 14.95
N HIS A 126 -17.49 -13.87 13.90
CA HIS A 126 -18.82 -14.13 13.33
C HIS A 126 -18.96 -15.59 12.85
N ALA A 127 -17.92 -16.16 12.21
CA ALA A 127 -17.95 -17.55 11.79
C ALA A 127 -17.98 -18.54 12.97
N VAL A 128 -17.33 -18.20 14.09
CA VAL A 128 -17.40 -18.98 15.34
C VAL A 128 -18.81 -18.87 15.95
N LEU A 129 -19.34 -17.66 16.08
CA LEU A 129 -20.66 -17.41 16.63
C LEU A 129 -21.75 -18.12 15.83
N LYS A 130 -21.68 -18.08 14.51
CA LYS A 130 -22.62 -18.78 13.62
C LYS A 130 -22.61 -20.29 13.84
N ARG A 131 -21.45 -20.90 14.11
CA ARG A 131 -21.34 -22.33 14.43
C ARG A 131 -21.95 -22.65 15.78
N PHE A 132 -21.68 -21.86 16.82
CA PHE A 132 -22.28 -22.04 18.14
C PHE A 132 -23.80 -21.89 18.09
N HIS A 133 -24.30 -20.88 17.38
CA HIS A 133 -25.74 -20.67 17.23
C HIS A 133 -26.41 -21.89 16.58
N LYS A 134 -25.81 -22.46 15.53
CA LYS A 134 -26.32 -23.68 14.91
C LYS A 134 -26.33 -24.85 15.90
N SER A 135 -25.23 -25.07 16.62
CA SER A 135 -25.12 -26.15 17.61
C SER A 135 -26.19 -26.04 18.70
N LEU A 136 -26.48 -24.83 19.17
CA LEU A 136 -27.52 -24.59 20.19
C LEU A 136 -28.93 -24.91 19.66
N LEU A 137 -29.21 -24.61 18.40
CA LEU A 137 -30.48 -25.00 17.78
C LEU A 137 -30.60 -26.52 17.68
N ASP A 138 -29.54 -27.20 17.25
CA ASP A 138 -29.50 -28.66 17.15
C ASP A 138 -29.64 -29.34 18.54
N GLU A 139 -29.11 -28.74 19.60
CA GLU A 139 -29.26 -29.24 20.97
C GLU A 139 -30.66 -28.99 21.54
N ARG A 140 -31.22 -27.79 21.31
CA ARG A 140 -32.61 -27.50 21.66
C ARG A 140 -33.58 -28.51 21.02
N ASP A 141 -33.41 -28.79 19.74
CA ASP A 141 -34.31 -29.69 19.01
C ASP A 141 -34.21 -31.13 19.53
N ARG A 142 -33.01 -31.58 19.94
CA ARG A 142 -32.81 -32.86 20.64
C ARG A 142 -33.53 -32.90 21.98
N ILE A 143 -33.35 -31.88 22.83
CA ILE A 143 -34.03 -31.80 24.13
C ILE A 143 -35.55 -31.82 23.98
N LEU A 144 -36.09 -31.11 22.98
CA LEU A 144 -37.53 -31.11 22.69
C LEU A 144 -38.02 -32.50 22.27
N SER A 145 -37.24 -33.23 21.48
CA SER A 145 -37.55 -34.62 21.11
C SER A 145 -37.60 -35.53 22.35
N ASP A 146 -36.55 -35.51 23.17
CA ASP A 146 -36.45 -36.33 24.38
C ASP A 146 -37.59 -36.02 25.36
N TRP A 147 -37.92 -34.75 25.53
CA TRP A 147 -39.02 -34.32 26.38
C TRP A 147 -40.38 -34.82 25.88
N ASN A 148 -40.62 -34.80 24.57
CA ASN A 148 -41.85 -35.34 23.98
C ASN A 148 -41.94 -36.85 24.19
N GLU A 149 -40.83 -37.59 24.09
CA GLU A 149 -40.78 -39.03 24.34
C GLU A 149 -41.04 -39.39 25.81
N ILE A 150 -40.42 -38.66 26.74
CA ILE A 150 -40.67 -38.81 28.18
C ILE A 150 -42.14 -38.55 28.49
N ARG A 151 -42.70 -37.44 27.96
CA ARG A 151 -44.12 -37.10 28.13
C ARG A 151 -45.03 -38.20 27.60
N ALA A 152 -44.76 -38.73 26.40
CA ALA A 152 -45.54 -39.82 25.83
C ALA A 152 -45.48 -41.09 26.70
N SER A 153 -44.30 -41.40 27.24
CA SER A 153 -44.08 -42.55 28.11
C SER A 153 -44.82 -42.41 29.45
N ILE A 154 -44.79 -41.22 30.07
CA ILE A 154 -45.60 -40.91 31.26
C ILE A 154 -47.09 -41.08 30.96
N GLY A 155 -47.56 -40.58 29.82
CA GLY A 155 -48.96 -40.76 29.39
C GLY A 155 -49.36 -42.23 29.26
N LYS A 156 -48.48 -43.08 28.72
CA LYS A 156 -48.71 -44.54 28.67
C LYS A 156 -48.78 -45.15 30.07
N CYS A 157 -47.88 -44.79 30.98
CA CYS A 157 -47.91 -45.28 32.37
C CYS A 157 -49.21 -44.90 33.08
N HIS A 158 -49.67 -43.65 32.92
CA HIS A 158 -50.95 -43.20 33.48
C HIS A 158 -52.13 -44.04 32.96
N ASN A 159 -52.17 -44.34 31.66
CA ASN A 159 -53.22 -45.17 31.08
C ASN A 159 -53.19 -46.61 31.61
N LEU A 160 -51.99 -47.20 31.80
CA LEU A 160 -51.84 -48.54 32.34
C LEU A 160 -52.30 -48.62 33.81
N LEU A 161 -51.96 -47.61 34.63
CA LEU A 161 -52.42 -47.53 36.02
C LEU A 161 -53.95 -47.42 36.07
N ALA A 162 -54.54 -46.56 35.25
CA ALA A 162 -55.99 -46.42 35.17
C ALA A 162 -56.70 -47.72 34.74
N GLN A 163 -56.11 -48.49 33.82
CA GLN A 163 -56.66 -49.78 33.41
C GLN A 163 -56.54 -50.84 34.52
N SER A 164 -55.42 -50.88 35.24
CA SER A 164 -55.21 -51.78 36.37
C SER A 164 -56.20 -51.54 37.52
N ASP A 165 -56.52 -50.28 37.80
CA ASP A 165 -57.51 -49.93 38.82
C ASP A 165 -58.91 -50.43 38.41
N ILE A 166 -59.28 -50.32 37.13
CA ILE A 166 -60.55 -50.83 36.61
C ILE A 166 -60.61 -52.36 36.68
N ASP A 167 -59.55 -53.05 36.22
CA ASP A 167 -59.51 -54.52 36.19
C ASP A 167 -59.53 -55.13 37.62
N SER A 168 -59.07 -54.38 38.63
CA SER A 168 -59.15 -54.80 40.04
C SER A 168 -60.53 -54.62 40.69
N MET A 169 -61.39 -53.75 40.14
CA MET A 169 -62.77 -53.57 40.62
C MET A 169 -63.75 -54.60 40.03
N ASP A 170 -63.41 -55.23 38.91
CA ASP A 170 -64.20 -56.28 38.25
C ASP A 170 -63.86 -57.72 38.74
N ALA A 171 -62.88 -57.88 39.64
CA ALA A 171 -62.38 -59.16 40.14
C ALA A 171 -62.87 -59.56 41.55
N ASP A 172 -63.71 -58.73 42.19
CA ASP A 172 -64.43 -58.99 43.46
C ASP A 172 -65.93 -59.26 43.21
#